data_AF-A0A9W8UZS5-F1
#
_entry.id   AF-A0A9W8UZS5-F1
#
_cell.length_a   1.000
_cell.length_b   1.000
_cell.length_c   1.000
_cell.angle_alpha   90.00
_cell.angle_beta   90.00
_cell.angle_gamma   90.00
#
_symmetry.space_group_name_H-M   'P 1'
#
loop_
_entity.id
_entity.type
_entity.pdbx_description
1 polymer ?
#
loop_
_entity_poly.entity_id
_entity_poly.type
_entity_poly.pdbx_seq_one_letter_code
_entity_poly.pdbx_strand_id
1 'polypeptide(L)'
;MVRTKTRPRTLEERYPKDKYPNGPPQIRLGPARPVVSNNRIFNDHTGKPALMSWESSGVKNPLPPLASWVFYMVHPDVPRDFDGCVFQHGLEDGHPHVRGGRFRYEFFFLPGATTEECHEHYLRELKARGTIWRHIRKVKRAMELENQKNPQPVEDDPAEESGSGLGSTTSVSSSDEEATANNQQLPGLVWPKHEHDCPSRMYRGWFFVYPHANIDCRGADGAEREIDIVTFDPIEQEWEEDEVRRFDPMEHPVHVTRKKAREDEEQGVMDWMYWRLCSHWEQKADEATDDALKLGWKSW
;
A
#
# COMPACT_ATOMS: atom_id res chain seq x y z
N MET A 1 38.92 11.43 15.82
CA MET A 1 37.54 11.44 16.35
C MET A 1 37.27 10.05 16.95
N VAL A 2 37.22 9.92 18.28
CA VAL A 2 37.05 8.63 18.95
C VAL A 2 35.55 8.35 19.09
N ARG A 3 35.02 7.37 18.37
CA ARG A 3 33.64 6.87 18.54
C ARG A 3 33.53 6.19 19.91
N THR A 4 32.91 6.83 20.88
CA THR A 4 32.52 6.20 22.14
C THR A 4 31.38 5.21 21.85
N LYS A 5 31.66 3.91 21.98
CA LYS A 5 30.64 2.86 21.94
C LYS A 5 29.69 3.06 23.12
N THR A 6 28.50 3.58 22.87
CA THR A 6 27.45 3.65 23.90
C THR A 6 26.99 2.23 24.20
N ARG A 7 27.22 1.76 25.44
CA ARG A 7 26.75 0.44 25.88
C ARG A 7 25.21 0.41 25.81
N PRO A 8 24.60 -0.71 25.41
CA PRO A 8 23.16 -0.90 25.52
C PRO A 8 22.70 -0.67 26.96
N ARG A 9 21.68 0.17 27.15
CA ARG A 9 21.12 0.45 28.48
C ARG A 9 20.52 -0.81 29.08
N THR A 10 20.73 -1.01 30.38
CA THR A 10 20.12 -2.16 31.08
C THR A 10 18.63 -1.93 31.31
N LEU A 11 17.89 -2.99 31.64
CA LEU A 11 16.46 -2.91 31.93
C LEU A 11 16.19 -1.93 33.09
N GLU A 12 17.05 -1.94 34.09
CA GLU A 12 16.98 -1.09 35.29
C GLU A 12 17.25 0.38 34.95
N GLU A 13 18.13 0.66 33.98
CA GLU A 13 18.36 2.02 33.47
C GLU A 13 17.20 2.52 32.61
N ARG A 14 16.48 1.61 31.94
CA ARG A 14 15.31 1.93 31.11
C ARG A 14 14.04 2.10 31.95
N TYR A 15 13.93 1.37 33.06
CA TYR A 15 12.81 1.41 34.01
C TYR A 15 13.33 1.55 35.45
N PRO A 16 13.85 2.74 35.82
CA PRO A 16 14.42 2.94 37.15
C PRO A 16 13.32 2.93 38.21
N LYS A 17 13.62 2.35 39.37
CA LYS A 17 12.64 2.00 40.43
C LYS A 17 11.95 3.20 41.06
N ASP A 18 12.58 4.37 41.01
CA ASP A 18 12.01 5.65 41.44
C ASP A 18 10.83 6.07 40.54
N LYS A 19 10.90 5.78 39.24
CA LYS A 19 9.85 6.09 38.26
C LYS A 19 8.88 4.92 38.00
N TYR A 20 9.37 3.70 38.16
CA TYR A 20 8.64 2.45 37.92
C TYR A 20 8.79 1.50 39.12
N PRO A 21 8.19 1.82 40.29
CA PRO A 21 8.37 1.05 41.53
C PRO A 21 7.86 -0.39 41.43
N ASN A 22 6.93 -0.65 40.50
CA ASN A 22 6.36 -1.97 40.22
C ASN A 22 7.00 -2.65 38.99
N GLY A 23 8.16 -2.16 38.54
CA GLY A 23 8.81 -2.62 37.31
C GLY A 23 8.17 -2.02 36.05
N PRO A 24 8.59 -2.46 34.85
CA PRO A 24 8.08 -1.94 33.60
C PRO A 24 6.55 -2.06 33.52
N PRO A 25 5.84 -1.10 32.91
CA PRO A 25 4.41 -1.17 32.76
C PRO A 25 4.03 -2.48 32.07
N GLN A 26 3.18 -3.27 32.72
CA GLN A 26 2.56 -4.43 32.08
C GLN A 26 1.63 -3.90 31.00
N ILE A 27 2.09 -3.87 29.75
CA ILE A 27 1.24 -3.62 28.59
C ILE A 27 0.33 -4.84 28.46
N ARG A 28 -0.84 -4.77 29.10
CA ARG A 28 -1.91 -5.75 28.90
C ARG A 28 -2.51 -5.45 27.54
N LEU A 29 -1.99 -6.11 26.51
CA LEU A 29 -2.69 -6.17 25.23
C LEU A 29 -4.06 -6.81 25.50
N GLY A 30 -5.12 -6.15 25.04
CA GLY A 30 -6.46 -6.71 25.10
C GLY A 30 -6.52 -8.06 24.36
N PRO A 31 -7.58 -8.85 24.53
CA PRO A 31 -7.74 -10.09 23.78
C PRO A 31 -7.60 -9.82 22.28
N ALA A 32 -6.81 -10.65 21.60
CA ALA A 32 -6.64 -10.57 20.16
C ALA A 32 -8.02 -10.64 19.51
N ARG A 33 -8.38 -9.61 18.74
CA ARG A 33 -9.64 -9.63 17.99
C ARG A 33 -9.50 -10.63 16.85
N PRO A 34 -10.55 -11.41 16.55
CA PRO A 34 -10.50 -12.31 15.41
C PRO A 34 -10.27 -11.52 14.13
N VAL A 35 -9.42 -12.04 13.26
CA VAL A 35 -9.21 -11.51 11.91
C VAL A 35 -10.40 -11.95 11.05
N VAL A 36 -10.99 -10.99 10.34
CA VAL A 36 -12.14 -11.20 9.45
C VAL A 36 -11.69 -10.89 8.03
N SER A 37 -11.72 -11.92 7.18
CA SER A 37 -11.48 -11.83 5.75
C SER A 37 -12.67 -11.19 5.04
N ASN A 38 -12.40 -10.23 4.16
CA ASN A 38 -13.40 -9.56 3.34
C ASN A 38 -13.08 -9.80 1.87
N ASN A 39 -14.05 -10.31 1.13
CA ASN A 39 -14.02 -10.44 -0.32
C ASN A 39 -15.17 -9.62 -0.90
N ARG A 40 -14.89 -8.75 -1.87
CA ARG A 40 -15.88 -7.94 -2.57
C ARG A 40 -15.63 -8.00 -4.06
N ILE A 41 -16.61 -8.54 -4.79
CA ILE A 41 -16.64 -8.50 -6.24
C ILE A 41 -17.02 -7.07 -6.68
N PHE A 42 -16.34 -6.57 -7.70
CA PHE A 42 -16.64 -5.31 -8.36
C PHE A 42 -16.48 -5.47 -9.88
N ASN A 43 -16.94 -4.47 -10.64
CA ASN A 43 -16.72 -4.45 -12.08
C ASN A 43 -15.51 -3.56 -12.41
N ASP A 44 -14.62 -4.06 -13.25
CA ASP A 44 -13.53 -3.28 -13.83
C ASP A 44 -14.09 -2.24 -14.84
N HIS A 45 -13.21 -1.44 -15.43
CA HIS A 45 -13.53 -0.40 -16.41
C HIS A 45 -14.15 -0.95 -17.70
N THR A 46 -13.99 -2.26 -17.97
CA THR A 46 -14.64 -2.95 -19.10
C THR A 46 -15.99 -3.56 -18.71
N GLY A 47 -16.38 -3.49 -17.43
CA GLY A 47 -17.59 -4.09 -16.90
C GLY A 47 -17.43 -5.58 -16.53
N LYS A 48 -16.22 -6.13 -16.59
CA LYS A 48 -15.95 -7.53 -16.22
C LYS A 48 -15.75 -7.65 -14.70
N PRO A 49 -16.08 -8.81 -14.11
CA PRO A 49 -15.91 -9.02 -12.68
C PRO A 49 -14.43 -9.08 -12.29
N ALA A 50 -14.10 -8.34 -11.25
CA ALA A 50 -12.82 -8.34 -10.55
C ALA A 50 -13.07 -8.53 -9.04
N LEU A 51 -12.02 -8.84 -8.29
CA LEU A 51 -12.11 -9.10 -6.85
C LEU A 51 -11.22 -8.14 -6.07
N MET A 52 -11.72 -7.60 -4.97
CA MET A 52 -10.89 -6.98 -3.95
C MET A 52 -11.03 -7.73 -2.61
N SER A 53 -9.90 -7.94 -1.95
CA SER A 53 -9.79 -8.74 -0.73
C SER A 53 -8.96 -8.01 0.32
N TRP A 54 -9.40 -8.03 1.58
CA TRP A 54 -8.66 -7.42 2.70
C TRP A 54 -9.08 -7.99 4.04
N GLU A 55 -8.25 -7.76 5.05
CA GLU A 55 -8.52 -8.17 6.42
C GLU A 55 -9.03 -7.02 7.30
N SER A 56 -9.82 -7.37 8.30
CA SER A 56 -10.33 -6.44 9.30
C SER A 56 -10.33 -7.07 10.70
N SER A 57 -10.09 -6.27 11.74
CA SER A 57 -10.04 -6.77 13.11
C SER A 57 -11.40 -6.70 13.81
N GLY A 58 -11.93 -7.86 14.18
CA GLY A 58 -13.08 -8.03 15.09
C GLY A 58 -14.46 -7.79 14.50
N VAL A 59 -14.61 -6.93 13.49
CA VAL A 59 -15.88 -6.67 12.81
C VAL A 59 -15.63 -6.56 11.32
N LYS A 60 -16.55 -7.09 10.52
CA LYS A 60 -16.55 -6.93 9.06
C LYS A 60 -16.55 -5.44 8.72
N ASN A 61 -15.42 -4.94 8.23
CA ASN A 61 -15.28 -3.54 7.86
C ASN A 61 -15.69 -3.35 6.38
N PRO A 62 -16.75 -2.60 6.08
CA PRO A 62 -17.22 -2.44 4.71
C PRO A 62 -16.30 -1.58 3.84
N LEU A 63 -15.48 -0.70 4.43
CA LEU A 63 -14.60 0.19 3.69
C LEU A 63 -13.29 -0.53 3.34
N PRO A 64 -13.00 -0.79 2.05
CA PRO A 64 -11.72 -1.38 1.67
C PRO A 64 -10.59 -0.41 2.01
N PRO A 65 -9.45 -0.86 2.54
CA PRO A 65 -8.28 -0.02 2.74
C PRO A 65 -7.86 0.69 1.46
N LEU A 66 -7.37 1.92 1.54
CA LEU A 66 -6.95 2.69 0.35
C LEU A 66 -5.62 2.20 -0.23
N ALA A 67 -4.72 1.69 0.62
CA ALA A 67 -3.47 1.06 0.18
C ALA A 67 -3.78 -0.27 -0.52
N SER A 68 -3.09 -0.56 -1.64
CA SER A 68 -3.41 -1.74 -2.43
C SER A 68 -2.23 -2.41 -3.13
N TRP A 69 -2.35 -3.72 -3.31
CA TRP A 69 -1.55 -4.53 -4.22
C TRP A 69 -2.42 -5.07 -5.35
N VAL A 70 -1.96 -4.98 -6.59
CA VAL A 70 -2.74 -5.34 -7.78
C VAL A 70 -2.13 -6.55 -8.46
N PHE A 71 -2.92 -7.61 -8.62
CA PHE A 71 -2.56 -8.86 -9.26
C PHE A 71 -3.43 -9.10 -10.50
N TYR A 72 -2.79 -9.46 -11.61
CA TYR A 72 -3.44 -9.98 -12.80
C TYR A 72 -3.33 -11.50 -12.82
N MET A 73 -4.48 -12.16 -12.78
CA MET A 73 -4.59 -13.61 -12.86
C MET A 73 -4.76 -13.97 -14.33
N VAL A 74 -3.68 -14.44 -14.97
CA VAL A 74 -3.66 -14.63 -16.44
C VAL A 74 -3.76 -16.09 -16.87
N HIS A 75 -3.69 -17.04 -15.94
CA HIS A 75 -3.90 -18.44 -16.30
C HIS A 75 -5.39 -18.71 -16.62
N PRO A 76 -5.73 -19.42 -17.70
CA PRO A 76 -7.12 -19.70 -18.07
C PRO A 76 -7.88 -20.55 -17.03
N ASP A 77 -7.16 -21.41 -16.32
CA ASP A 77 -7.72 -22.34 -15.33
C ASP A 77 -7.71 -21.80 -13.89
N VAL A 78 -7.75 -20.47 -13.69
CA VAL A 78 -7.93 -19.89 -12.35
C VAL A 78 -9.29 -20.32 -11.78
N PRO A 79 -9.37 -20.77 -10.51
CA PRO A 79 -10.62 -21.24 -9.92
C PRO A 79 -11.74 -20.19 -9.96
N ARG A 80 -12.98 -20.63 -10.22
CA ARG A 80 -14.14 -19.72 -10.25
C ARG A 80 -14.53 -19.19 -8.88
N ASP A 81 -14.22 -19.96 -7.84
CA ASP A 81 -14.40 -19.66 -6.42
C ASP A 81 -13.14 -19.04 -5.80
N PHE A 82 -12.34 -18.34 -6.61
CA PHE A 82 -11.11 -17.68 -6.17
C PHE A 82 -11.34 -16.82 -4.92
N ASP A 83 -10.58 -17.12 -3.87
CA ASP A 83 -10.58 -16.36 -2.62
C ASP A 83 -9.24 -15.62 -2.49
N GLY A 84 -9.29 -14.30 -2.64
CA GLY A 84 -8.10 -13.46 -2.58
C GLY A 84 -7.46 -13.39 -1.19
N CYS A 85 -8.23 -13.61 -0.10
CA CYS A 85 -7.65 -13.71 1.24
C CYS A 85 -6.88 -15.02 1.41
N VAL A 86 -7.37 -16.13 0.85
CA VAL A 86 -6.62 -17.41 0.84
C VAL A 86 -5.33 -17.27 0.02
N PHE A 87 -5.39 -16.60 -1.13
CA PHE A 87 -4.19 -16.29 -1.92
C PHE A 87 -3.19 -15.44 -1.14
N GLN A 88 -3.66 -14.37 -0.49
CA GLN A 88 -2.83 -13.52 0.37
C GLN A 88 -2.15 -14.32 1.48
N HIS A 89 -2.93 -15.11 2.25
CA HIS A 89 -2.36 -15.96 3.31
C HIS A 89 -1.38 -16.99 2.76
N GLY A 90 -1.61 -17.47 1.55
CA GLY A 90 -0.67 -18.36 0.88
C GLY A 90 0.63 -17.67 0.50
N LEU A 91 0.60 -16.41 0.08
CA LEU A 91 1.81 -15.62 -0.16
C LEU A 91 2.59 -15.38 1.14
N GLU A 92 1.89 -15.08 2.23
CA GLU A 92 2.47 -14.83 3.56
C GLU A 92 2.97 -16.11 4.25
N ASP A 93 2.32 -17.24 4.04
CA ASP A 93 2.66 -18.57 4.60
C ASP A 93 2.88 -18.55 6.12
N GLY A 94 2.04 -17.80 6.84
CA GLY A 94 2.13 -17.63 8.29
C GLY A 94 3.17 -16.62 8.77
N HIS A 95 3.84 -15.94 7.83
CA HIS A 95 4.80 -14.86 8.08
C HIS A 95 4.27 -13.54 7.50
N PRO A 96 3.19 -12.97 8.08
CA PRO A 96 2.67 -11.68 7.62
C PRO A 96 3.73 -10.60 7.79
N HIS A 97 3.68 -9.57 6.95
CA HIS A 97 4.53 -8.40 7.12
C HIS A 97 4.30 -7.81 8.51
N VAL A 98 5.36 -7.74 9.32
CA VAL A 98 5.30 -7.25 10.72
C VAL A 98 5.05 -5.73 10.78
N ARG A 99 5.08 -5.06 9.62
CA ARG A 99 5.02 -3.60 9.48
C ARG A 99 4.21 -3.21 8.25
N GLY A 100 3.57 -2.04 8.35
CA GLY A 100 2.63 -1.50 7.38
C GLY A 100 1.21 -1.48 7.96
N GLY A 101 0.31 -0.70 7.39
CA GLY A 101 -1.09 -0.68 7.74
C GLY A 101 -1.89 -1.70 6.95
N ARG A 102 -3.14 -1.36 6.61
CA ARG A 102 -4.09 -2.33 6.03
C ARG A 102 -4.01 -2.24 4.51
N PHE A 103 -3.76 -3.36 3.85
CA PHE A 103 -3.78 -3.44 2.40
C PHE A 103 -5.04 -4.14 1.91
N ARG A 104 -5.54 -3.69 0.77
CA ARG A 104 -6.39 -4.54 -0.06
C ARG A 104 -5.57 -5.14 -1.20
N TYR A 105 -5.88 -6.37 -1.53
CA TYR A 105 -5.41 -7.04 -2.73
C TYR A 105 -6.51 -6.92 -3.77
N GLU A 106 -6.16 -6.49 -4.98
CA GLU A 106 -7.07 -6.47 -6.11
C GLU A 106 -6.63 -7.50 -7.14
N PHE A 107 -7.59 -8.26 -7.65
CA PHE A 107 -7.38 -9.34 -8.61
C PHE A 107 -8.22 -9.07 -9.85
N PHE A 108 -7.54 -8.93 -10.98
CA PHE A 108 -8.16 -8.82 -12.30
C PHE A 108 -7.94 -10.15 -13.05
N PHE A 109 -9.01 -10.69 -13.64
CA PHE A 109 -8.98 -12.00 -14.30
C PHE A 109 -8.94 -11.82 -15.82
N LEU A 110 -7.73 -11.90 -16.39
CA LEU A 110 -7.46 -11.68 -17.81
C LEU A 110 -6.80 -12.94 -18.41
N PRO A 111 -7.55 -14.02 -18.64
CA PRO A 111 -6.98 -15.29 -19.06
C PRO A 111 -6.30 -15.18 -20.43
N GLY A 112 -5.04 -15.62 -20.50
CA GLY A 112 -4.20 -15.59 -21.69
C GLY A 112 -3.59 -14.23 -22.01
N ALA A 113 -3.81 -13.21 -21.18
CA ALA A 113 -3.31 -11.87 -21.48
C ALA A 113 -1.79 -11.75 -21.34
N THR A 114 -1.20 -10.92 -22.19
CA THR A 114 0.23 -10.56 -22.08
C THR A 114 0.45 -9.46 -21.04
N THR A 115 1.72 -9.22 -20.71
CA THR A 115 2.10 -8.12 -19.81
C THR A 115 1.65 -6.76 -20.35
N GLU A 116 1.75 -6.55 -21.67
CA GLU A 116 1.36 -5.31 -22.33
C GLU A 116 -0.15 -5.08 -22.23
N GLU A 117 -0.95 -6.14 -22.41
CA GLU A 117 -2.40 -6.09 -22.25
C GLU A 117 -2.79 -5.81 -20.79
N CYS A 118 -2.10 -6.41 -19.83
CA CYS A 118 -2.30 -6.13 -18.40
C CYS A 118 -1.92 -4.68 -18.05
N HIS A 119 -0.83 -4.16 -18.63
CA HIS A 119 -0.40 -2.78 -18.44
C HIS A 119 -1.42 -1.79 -19.02
N GLU A 120 -1.90 -2.03 -20.24
CA GLU A 120 -2.94 -1.20 -20.85
C GLU A 120 -4.22 -1.23 -20.00
N HIS A 121 -4.61 -2.40 -19.52
CA HIS A 121 -5.74 -2.56 -18.60
C HIS A 121 -5.54 -1.72 -17.33
N TYR A 122 -4.36 -1.77 -16.71
CA TYR A 122 -4.04 -1.01 -15.51
C TYR A 122 -4.18 0.51 -15.75
N LEU A 123 -3.66 1.02 -16.86
CA LEU A 123 -3.75 2.45 -17.17
C LEU A 123 -5.21 2.90 -17.37
N ARG A 124 -6.04 2.06 -17.99
CA ARG A 124 -7.47 2.34 -18.15
C ARG A 124 -8.22 2.27 -16.83
N GLU A 125 -7.90 1.32 -15.94
CA GLU A 125 -8.39 1.29 -14.56
C GLU A 125 -8.03 2.57 -13.80
N LEU A 126 -6.76 2.95 -13.86
CA LEU A 126 -6.24 4.16 -13.23
C LEU A 126 -6.96 5.40 -13.73
N LYS A 127 -7.23 5.49 -15.05
CA LYS A 127 -8.01 6.58 -15.64
C LYS A 127 -9.47 6.57 -15.16
N ALA A 128 -10.09 5.40 -15.09
CA ALA A 128 -11.49 5.27 -14.70
C ALA A 128 -11.74 5.54 -13.20
N ARG A 129 -10.77 5.18 -12.35
CA ARG A 129 -10.90 5.24 -10.87
C ARG A 129 -10.10 6.35 -10.24
N GLY A 130 -9.09 6.89 -10.91
CA GLY A 130 -8.15 7.85 -10.35
C GLY A 130 -7.15 7.24 -9.35
N THR A 131 -6.32 8.11 -8.79
CA THR A 131 -5.24 7.74 -7.87
C THR A 131 -5.69 7.71 -6.41
N ILE A 132 -4.92 7.05 -5.54
CA ILE A 132 -5.09 7.14 -4.07
C ILE A 132 -5.05 8.60 -3.58
N TRP A 133 -4.23 9.45 -4.20
CA TRP A 133 -4.05 10.85 -3.79
C TRP A 133 -5.32 11.68 -3.94
N ARG A 134 -6.18 11.34 -4.90
CA ARG A 134 -7.49 11.99 -5.04
C ARG A 134 -8.37 11.71 -3.82
N HIS A 135 -8.39 10.47 -3.35
CA HIS A 135 -9.17 10.05 -2.18
C HIS A 135 -8.59 10.61 -0.88
N ILE A 136 -7.27 10.63 -0.73
CA ILE A 136 -6.58 11.28 0.39
C ILE A 136 -6.99 12.75 0.50
N ARG A 137 -6.98 13.50 -0.62
CA ARG A 137 -7.45 14.89 -0.65
C ARG A 137 -8.93 15.03 -0.30
N LYS A 138 -9.78 14.11 -0.77
CA LYS A 138 -11.23 14.10 -0.49
C LYS A 138 -11.50 13.92 1.01
N VAL A 139 -10.84 12.95 1.64
CA VAL A 139 -10.96 12.69 3.09
C VAL A 139 -10.43 13.85 3.90
N LYS A 140 -9.24 14.38 3.56
CA LYS A 140 -8.66 15.52 4.28
C LYS A 140 -9.60 16.73 4.32
N ARG A 141 -10.21 17.09 3.18
CA ARG A 141 -11.21 18.16 3.12
C ARG A 141 -12.44 17.86 3.98
N ALA A 142 -12.90 16.61 4.00
CA ALA A 142 -14.05 16.21 4.82
C ALA A 142 -13.74 16.30 6.32
N MET A 143 -12.54 15.89 6.75
CA MET A 143 -12.07 16.03 8.14
C MET A 143 -11.99 17.51 8.55
N GLU A 144 -11.44 18.38 7.70
CA GLU A 144 -11.38 19.83 7.96
C GLU A 144 -12.79 20.44 8.15
N LEU A 145 -13.76 20.03 7.33
CA LEU A 145 -15.15 20.48 7.45
C LEU A 145 -15.83 19.95 8.72
N GLU A 146 -15.54 18.72 9.14
CA GLU A 146 -16.09 18.15 10.38
C GLU A 146 -15.52 18.86 11.62
N ASN A 147 -14.21 19.15 11.62
CA ASN A 147 -13.55 19.89 12.70
C ASN A 147 -14.07 21.33 12.82
N GLN A 148 -14.48 21.97 11.71
CA GLN A 148 -15.11 23.29 11.75
C GLN A 148 -16.53 23.26 12.35
N LYS A 149 -17.27 22.16 12.17
CA LYS A 149 -18.63 21.99 12.72
C LYS A 149 -18.63 21.66 14.21
N ASN A 150 -17.62 20.91 14.66
CA ASN A 150 -17.43 20.52 16.05
C ASN A 150 -16.03 20.93 16.52
N PRO A 151 -15.81 22.20 16.90
CA PRO A 151 -14.53 22.63 17.46
C PRO A 151 -14.27 21.83 18.74
N GLN A 152 -13.29 20.93 18.72
CA GLN A 152 -12.82 20.32 19.95
C GLN A 152 -12.15 21.41 20.81
N PRO A 153 -12.28 21.37 22.14
CA PRO A 153 -11.45 22.19 23.01
C PRO A 153 -10.01 21.77 22.76
N VAL A 154 -9.19 22.71 22.30
CA VAL A 154 -7.76 22.53 22.16
C VAL A 154 -7.23 22.29 23.57
N GLU A 155 -6.72 21.08 23.85
CA GLU A 155 -5.86 20.89 25.02
C GLU A 155 -4.58 21.68 24.74
N ASP A 156 -4.28 22.66 25.60
CA ASP A 156 -3.10 23.51 25.54
C ASP A 156 -1.82 22.67 25.62
N ASP A 157 -1.26 22.26 24.47
CA ASP A 157 0.16 21.95 24.36
C ASP A 157 0.94 23.25 24.09
N PRO A 158 2.07 23.48 24.78
CA PRO A 158 2.74 24.76 24.74
C PRO A 158 3.43 24.97 23.39
N ALA A 159 3.06 26.08 22.76
CA ALA A 159 3.69 26.81 21.66
C ALA A 159 5.08 26.31 21.21
N GLU A 160 5.16 25.83 19.97
CA GLU A 160 6.30 26.14 19.10
C GLU A 160 5.92 27.24 18.10
N GLU A 161 6.86 28.15 17.93
CA GLU A 161 6.68 29.51 17.42
C GLU A 161 6.10 29.62 16.01
N SER A 162 5.25 30.64 15.88
CA SER A 162 4.88 31.30 14.64
C SER A 162 6.11 31.73 13.84
N GLY A 163 6.28 31.14 12.67
CA GLY A 163 6.90 31.78 11.50
C GLY A 163 5.81 32.23 10.53
N SER A 164 5.38 33.50 10.64
CA SER A 164 4.48 34.12 9.66
C SER A 164 5.19 34.30 8.32
N GLY A 165 4.49 34.09 7.20
CA GLY A 165 5.00 34.61 5.94
C GLY A 165 4.40 33.99 4.69
N LEU A 166 3.25 34.53 4.28
CA LEU A 166 2.83 34.73 2.89
C LEU A 166 2.99 33.58 1.89
N GLY A 167 1.84 33.14 1.38
CA GLY A 167 1.66 32.95 -0.06
C GLY A 167 2.44 31.79 -0.69
N SER A 168 2.05 30.57 -0.37
CA SER A 168 2.29 29.45 -1.29
C SER A 168 0.96 28.77 -1.58
N THR A 169 0.20 29.37 -2.49
CA THR A 169 -0.68 28.60 -3.37
C THR A 169 0.25 27.76 -4.24
N THR A 170 0.80 26.68 -3.68
CA THR A 170 1.30 25.58 -4.50
C THR A 170 0.06 25.04 -5.19
N SER A 171 -0.15 25.52 -6.41
CA SER A 171 -1.06 24.95 -7.39
C SER A 171 -0.57 23.53 -7.67
N VAL A 172 -0.88 22.60 -6.77
CA VAL A 172 -0.71 21.18 -7.01
C VAL A 172 -1.60 20.86 -8.20
N SER A 173 -0.95 20.72 -9.34
CA SER A 173 -1.55 20.57 -10.66
C SER A 173 -2.79 19.68 -10.61
N SER A 174 -3.93 20.30 -10.90
CA SER A 174 -5.26 19.71 -10.98
C SER A 174 -5.40 18.91 -12.28
N SER A 175 -4.52 17.93 -12.51
CA SER A 175 -4.57 17.07 -13.70
C SER A 175 -5.06 15.65 -13.39
N ASP A 176 -5.72 15.43 -12.24
CA ASP A 176 -6.54 14.24 -12.06
C ASP A 176 -7.91 14.55 -12.71
N GLU A 177 -8.05 14.27 -14.01
CA GLU A 177 -9.33 14.35 -14.73
C GLU A 177 -10.44 13.62 -13.95
N GLU A 178 -11.66 14.16 -13.99
CA GLU A 178 -12.82 13.58 -13.31
C GLU A 178 -13.05 12.15 -13.78
N ALA A 179 -13.05 11.20 -12.84
CA ALA A 179 -13.47 9.83 -13.10
C ALA A 179 -14.92 9.80 -13.57
N THR A 180 -15.21 8.94 -14.54
CA THR A 180 -16.57 8.65 -15.00
C THR A 180 -17.46 8.27 -13.81
N ALA A 181 -18.66 8.86 -13.76
CA ALA A 181 -19.58 8.86 -12.60
C ALA A 181 -19.87 7.48 -11.97
N ASN A 182 -19.71 6.37 -12.70
CA ASN A 182 -20.00 5.03 -12.20
C ASN A 182 -18.90 4.42 -11.30
N ASN A 183 -17.66 4.90 -11.36
CA ASN A 183 -16.53 4.32 -10.60
C ASN A 183 -16.08 5.18 -9.40
N GLN A 184 -16.85 6.21 -9.06
CA GLN A 184 -16.50 7.14 -7.98
C GLN A 184 -16.48 6.52 -6.57
N GLN A 185 -17.02 5.31 -6.40
CA GLN A 185 -17.07 4.58 -5.13
C GLN A 185 -15.92 3.59 -4.91
N LEU A 186 -15.15 3.31 -5.97
CA LEU A 186 -14.02 2.41 -5.86
C LEU A 186 -12.80 3.19 -5.36
N PRO A 187 -12.00 2.60 -4.46
CA PRO A 187 -10.76 3.22 -4.04
C PRO A 187 -9.82 3.45 -5.23
N GLY A 188 -9.04 4.52 -5.17
CA GLY A 188 -8.04 4.82 -6.19
C GLY A 188 -6.87 3.83 -6.20
N LEU A 189 -6.12 3.82 -7.29
CA LEU A 189 -4.92 2.98 -7.44
C LEU A 189 -3.64 3.74 -7.04
N VAL A 190 -2.63 2.97 -6.63
CA VAL A 190 -1.37 3.54 -6.13
C VAL A 190 -0.60 4.18 -7.30
N TRP A 191 -0.18 5.43 -7.08
CA TRP A 191 0.53 6.23 -8.08
C TRP A 191 1.42 7.28 -7.41
N PRO A 192 2.59 6.91 -6.87
CA PRO A 192 3.53 7.83 -6.24
C PRO A 192 3.86 8.99 -7.19
N LYS A 193 3.71 10.22 -6.70
CA LYS A 193 3.95 11.43 -7.50
C LYS A 193 5.34 12.01 -7.25
N HIS A 194 5.87 11.80 -6.04
CA HIS A 194 7.11 12.40 -5.57
C HIS A 194 8.11 11.36 -5.06
N GLU A 195 9.40 11.70 -5.06
CA GLU A 195 10.46 10.80 -4.57
C GLU A 195 10.27 10.38 -3.11
N HIS A 196 9.73 11.25 -2.26
CA HIS A 196 9.43 10.91 -0.87
C HIS A 196 8.27 9.92 -0.75
N ASP A 197 7.37 9.85 -1.75
CA ASP A 197 6.23 8.92 -1.74
C ASP A 197 6.70 7.49 -1.73
N CYS A 198 7.81 7.19 -2.42
CA CYS A 198 8.63 6.04 -2.10
C CYS A 198 10.10 6.28 -2.47
N PRO A 199 10.99 6.28 -1.47
CA PRO A 199 12.41 6.45 -1.71
C PRO A 199 12.95 5.35 -2.62
N SER A 200 13.97 5.70 -3.42
CA SER A 200 14.76 4.78 -4.25
C SER A 200 13.95 4.05 -5.33
N ARG A 201 13.21 4.79 -6.17
CA ARG A 201 12.44 4.20 -7.27
C ARG A 201 12.88 4.63 -8.65
N MET A 202 12.93 3.63 -9.53
CA MET A 202 13.13 3.80 -10.98
C MET A 202 11.81 4.02 -11.74
N TYR A 203 10.66 3.69 -11.12
CA TYR A 203 9.34 3.66 -11.78
C TYR A 203 8.23 4.16 -10.85
N ARG A 204 7.23 4.83 -11.43
CA ARG A 204 6.02 5.31 -10.74
C ARG A 204 4.99 4.21 -10.58
N GLY A 205 4.80 3.37 -11.59
CA GLY A 205 3.75 2.35 -11.61
C GLY A 205 4.27 0.94 -11.32
N TRP A 206 3.44 0.12 -10.68
CA TRP A 206 3.69 -1.32 -10.59
C TRP A 206 2.41 -2.15 -10.44
N PHE A 207 2.47 -3.40 -10.86
CA PHE A 207 1.50 -4.46 -10.58
C PHE A 207 2.17 -5.83 -10.70
N PHE A 208 1.45 -6.89 -10.33
CA PHE A 208 1.91 -8.28 -10.41
C PHE A 208 1.13 -9.04 -11.47
N VAL A 209 1.79 -9.94 -12.20
CA VAL A 209 1.15 -10.91 -13.10
C VAL A 209 1.41 -12.31 -12.55
N TYR A 210 0.32 -13.04 -12.31
CA TYR A 210 0.35 -14.40 -11.78
C TYR A 210 -0.01 -15.40 -12.89
N PRO A 211 0.97 -16.17 -13.41
CA PRO A 211 0.78 -17.01 -14.58
C PRO A 211 0.33 -18.44 -14.26
N HIS A 212 0.12 -18.80 -12.99
CA HIS A 212 -0.13 -20.20 -12.60
C HIS A 212 -1.63 -20.50 -12.37
N ALA A 213 -2.05 -21.73 -12.68
CA ALA A 213 -3.41 -22.22 -12.43
C ALA A 213 -3.69 -22.41 -10.94
N ASN A 214 -2.75 -23.07 -10.26
CA ASN A 214 -2.88 -23.37 -8.85
C ASN A 214 -2.53 -22.10 -8.06
N ILE A 215 -3.46 -21.65 -7.24
CA ILE A 215 -3.37 -20.39 -6.49
C ILE A 215 -2.80 -20.57 -5.08
N ASP A 216 -2.55 -21.82 -4.67
CA ASP A 216 -2.02 -22.13 -3.34
C ASP A 216 -0.51 -21.85 -3.32
N CYS A 217 -0.16 -20.69 -2.77
CA CYS A 217 1.22 -20.29 -2.57
C CYS A 217 1.83 -20.80 -1.26
N ARG A 218 1.19 -21.70 -0.49
CA ARG A 218 1.73 -22.21 0.79
C ARG A 218 2.82 -23.28 0.62
N GLY A 219 3.68 -23.40 1.62
CA GLY A 219 4.73 -24.42 1.67
C GLY A 219 5.81 -24.26 0.59
N ALA A 220 6.66 -25.27 0.45
CA ALA A 220 7.83 -25.23 -0.43
C ALA A 220 7.46 -25.03 -1.92
N ASP A 221 6.50 -25.80 -2.43
CA ASP A 221 6.03 -25.68 -3.82
C ASP A 221 5.41 -24.29 -4.08
N GLY A 222 4.72 -23.75 -3.08
CA GLY A 222 4.11 -22.44 -3.16
C GLY A 222 5.14 -21.29 -3.11
N ALA A 223 6.21 -21.45 -2.35
CA ALA A 223 7.31 -20.48 -2.27
C ALA A 223 8.02 -20.30 -3.62
N GLU A 224 8.24 -21.40 -4.34
CA GLU A 224 8.93 -21.44 -5.63
C GLU A 224 8.10 -20.89 -6.81
N ARG A 225 6.83 -20.53 -6.59
CA ARG A 225 5.97 -20.02 -7.66
C ARG A 225 6.47 -18.69 -8.18
N GLU A 226 6.58 -18.58 -9.49
CA GLU A 226 7.07 -17.37 -10.13
C GLU A 226 5.92 -16.38 -10.35
N ILE A 227 6.15 -15.12 -9.99
CA ILE A 227 5.24 -14.01 -10.19
C ILE A 227 6.04 -12.91 -10.88
N ASP A 228 5.48 -12.38 -11.95
CA ASP A 228 6.10 -11.28 -12.67
C ASP A 228 5.74 -9.97 -11.97
N ILE A 229 6.77 -9.22 -11.60
CA ILE A 229 6.64 -7.85 -11.13
C ILE A 229 6.81 -6.94 -12.33
N VAL A 230 5.76 -6.21 -12.68
CA VAL A 230 5.77 -5.25 -13.78
C VAL A 230 5.88 -3.86 -13.20
N THR A 231 6.93 -3.14 -13.58
CA THR A 231 7.15 -1.73 -13.22
C THR A 231 7.16 -0.88 -14.48
N PHE A 232 6.58 0.32 -14.43
CA PHE A 232 6.41 1.15 -15.61
C PHE A 232 6.34 2.63 -15.25
N ASP A 233 6.40 3.49 -16.27
CA ASP A 233 6.44 4.96 -16.13
C ASP A 233 7.71 5.40 -15.35
N PRO A 234 8.88 5.34 -16.02
CA PRO A 234 10.16 5.57 -15.37
C PRO A 234 10.28 6.99 -14.82
N ILE A 235 11.02 7.12 -13.73
CA ILE A 235 11.33 8.40 -13.09
C ILE A 235 12.74 8.79 -13.52
N GLU A 236 12.89 10.01 -14.05
CA GLU A 236 14.20 10.57 -14.36
C GLU A 236 15.02 10.66 -13.06
N GLN A 237 16.21 10.07 -13.06
CA GLN A 237 17.13 10.10 -11.93
C GLN A 237 18.28 11.04 -12.23
N GLU A 238 18.63 11.89 -11.27
CA GLU A 238 19.88 12.66 -11.30
C GLU A 238 21.03 11.70 -10.97
N TRP A 239 21.85 11.40 -11.98
CA TRP A 239 23.03 10.53 -11.83
C TRP A 239 24.28 11.37 -11.61
N GLU A 240 25.20 10.91 -10.76
CA GLU A 240 26.52 11.52 -10.65
C GLU A 240 27.33 11.27 -11.93
N GLU A 241 28.15 12.24 -12.36
CA GLU A 241 28.85 12.23 -13.66
C GLU A 241 29.76 11.00 -13.88
N ASP A 242 30.19 10.33 -12.80
CA ASP A 242 31.11 9.19 -12.82
C ASP A 242 30.42 7.82 -12.58
N GLU A 243 29.09 7.77 -12.47
CA GLU A 243 28.37 6.51 -12.24
C GLU A 243 28.20 5.69 -13.53
N VAL A 244 28.78 4.49 -13.56
CA VAL A 244 28.59 3.55 -14.68
C VAL A 244 27.16 2.99 -14.62
N ARG A 245 26.30 3.45 -15.54
CA ARG A 245 24.94 2.95 -15.70
C ARG A 245 24.94 1.45 -16.02
N ARG A 246 24.42 0.64 -15.09
CA ARG A 246 24.14 -0.80 -15.35
C ARG A 246 22.77 -1.02 -16.01
N PHE A 247 21.85 -0.08 -15.83
CA PHE A 247 20.48 -0.15 -16.33
C PHE A 247 19.90 1.26 -16.42
N ASP A 248 19.27 1.61 -17.54
CA ASP A 248 18.59 2.90 -17.73
C ASP A 248 17.06 2.70 -17.80
N PRO A 249 16.30 3.11 -16.77
CA PRO A 249 14.84 3.00 -16.77
C PRO A 249 14.16 3.73 -17.93
N MET A 250 14.79 4.80 -18.46
CA MET A 250 14.22 5.60 -19.54
C MET A 250 14.25 4.84 -20.88
N GLU A 251 15.18 3.91 -21.06
CA GLU A 251 15.24 3.00 -22.23
C GLU A 251 14.28 1.81 -22.09
N HIS A 252 13.74 1.59 -20.88
CA HIS A 252 12.86 0.47 -20.54
C HIS A 252 11.55 0.96 -19.89
N PRO A 253 10.67 1.66 -20.63
CA PRO A 253 9.49 2.31 -20.06
C PRO A 253 8.49 1.35 -19.38
N VAL A 254 8.56 0.06 -19.73
CA VAL A 254 7.95 -1.05 -19.01
C VAL A 254 9.05 -2.09 -18.78
N HIS A 255 9.22 -2.49 -17.53
CA HIS A 255 10.22 -3.46 -17.10
C HIS A 255 9.55 -4.58 -16.32
N VAL A 256 9.95 -5.82 -16.62
CA VAL A 256 9.40 -7.02 -16.00
C VAL A 256 10.53 -7.74 -15.28
N THR A 257 10.32 -8.04 -14.00
CA THR A 257 11.22 -8.90 -13.23
C THR A 257 10.44 -10.10 -12.72
N ARG A 258 10.90 -11.30 -13.07
CA ARG A 258 10.32 -12.54 -12.55
C ARG A 258 10.94 -12.86 -11.19
N LYS A 259 10.10 -13.12 -10.19
CA LYS A 259 10.54 -13.46 -8.83
C LYS A 259 9.69 -14.60 -8.27
N LYS A 260 10.30 -15.40 -7.41
CA LYS A 260 9.56 -16.39 -6.63
C LYS A 260 8.64 -15.70 -5.63
N ALA A 261 7.53 -16.34 -5.26
CA ALA A 261 6.58 -15.83 -4.28
C ALA A 261 7.30 -15.54 -2.95
N ARG A 262 8.17 -16.46 -2.52
CA ARG A 262 9.07 -16.32 -1.39
C ARG A 262 10.44 -16.89 -1.74
N GLU A 263 11.49 -16.14 -1.47
CA GLU A 263 12.88 -16.55 -1.65
C GLU A 263 13.71 -15.90 -0.55
N ASP A 264 14.76 -16.57 -0.09
CA ASP A 264 15.66 -16.02 0.92
C ASP A 264 16.42 -14.79 0.36
N GLU A 265 16.89 -13.92 1.26
CA GLU A 265 17.78 -12.78 0.93
C GLU A 265 17.18 -11.66 0.05
N GLU A 266 15.94 -11.23 0.30
CA GLU A 266 15.33 -10.04 -0.34
C GLU A 266 15.00 -10.20 -1.82
N GLN A 267 14.94 -11.44 -2.32
CA GLN A 267 14.76 -11.72 -3.74
C GLN A 267 13.32 -12.10 -4.11
N GLY A 268 12.48 -12.44 -3.14
CA GLY A 268 11.08 -12.81 -3.37
C GLY A 268 10.13 -11.63 -3.60
N VAL A 269 8.92 -11.95 -4.06
CA VAL A 269 7.82 -10.98 -4.23
C VAL A 269 7.42 -10.37 -2.88
N MET A 270 7.36 -11.18 -1.83
CA MET A 270 7.03 -10.73 -0.48
C MET A 270 8.03 -9.70 0.06
N ASP A 271 9.32 -9.90 -0.16
CA ASP A 271 10.35 -8.92 0.22
C ASP A 271 10.27 -7.66 -0.63
N TRP A 272 10.02 -7.82 -1.94
CA TRP A 272 9.84 -6.68 -2.84
C TRP A 272 8.67 -5.78 -2.41
N MET A 273 7.57 -6.41 -1.97
CA MET A 273 6.43 -5.72 -1.37
C MET A 273 6.85 -5.07 -0.06
N TYR A 274 7.52 -5.80 0.83
CA TYR A 274 7.95 -5.33 2.15
C TYR A 274 8.71 -4.00 2.09
N TRP A 275 9.69 -3.91 1.19
CA TRP A 275 10.48 -2.69 1.00
C TRP A 275 9.66 -1.47 0.57
N ARG A 276 8.51 -1.70 -0.06
CA ARG A 276 7.61 -0.64 -0.56
C ARG A 276 6.46 -0.32 0.40
N LEU A 277 6.24 -1.13 1.43
CA LEU A 277 5.33 -0.83 2.53
C LEU A 277 5.89 0.31 3.40
N CYS A 278 7.21 0.44 3.51
CA CYS A 278 7.86 1.47 4.33
C CYS A 278 7.95 2.83 3.61
N SER A 279 6.85 3.32 3.05
CA SER A 279 6.86 4.45 2.11
C SER A 279 5.73 5.44 2.41
N HIS A 280 5.93 6.71 2.10
CA HIS A 280 4.96 7.77 2.43
C HIS A 280 3.59 7.58 1.76
N TRP A 281 3.54 6.96 0.57
CA TRP A 281 2.26 6.64 -0.09
C TRP A 281 1.36 5.74 0.77
N GLU A 282 1.97 4.79 1.47
CA GLU A 282 1.30 3.77 2.28
C GLU A 282 0.73 4.43 3.54
N GLN A 283 1.59 5.12 4.29
CA GLN A 283 1.21 5.87 5.48
C GLN A 283 0.04 6.82 5.20
N LYS A 284 0.09 7.57 4.08
CA LYS A 284 -0.98 8.52 3.72
C LYS A 284 -2.27 7.81 3.34
N ALA A 285 -2.19 6.64 2.71
CA ALA A 285 -3.35 5.85 2.36
C ALA A 285 -4.02 5.24 3.61
N ASP A 286 -3.22 4.79 4.58
CA ASP A 286 -3.74 4.29 5.86
C ASP A 286 -4.36 5.39 6.73
N GLU A 287 -3.67 6.53 6.87
CA GLU A 287 -4.22 7.72 7.55
C GLU A 287 -5.58 8.12 6.98
N ALA A 288 -5.68 8.20 5.64
CA ALA A 288 -6.94 8.51 4.97
C ALA A 288 -8.02 7.44 5.15
N THR A 289 -7.64 6.16 5.24
CA THR A 289 -8.58 5.06 5.50
C THR A 289 -9.16 5.17 6.91
N ASP A 290 -8.32 5.37 7.91
CA ASP A 290 -8.78 5.50 9.29
C ASP A 290 -9.63 6.77 9.50
N ASP A 291 -9.27 7.89 8.85
CA ASP A 291 -10.07 9.11 8.91
C ASP A 291 -11.43 8.95 8.20
N ALA A 292 -11.48 8.29 7.04
CA ALA A 292 -12.74 7.96 6.39
C ALA A 292 -13.65 7.10 7.28
N LEU A 293 -13.07 6.14 8.03
CA LEU A 293 -13.80 5.34 9.01
C LEU A 293 -14.32 6.18 10.18
N LYS A 294 -13.53 7.13 10.70
CA LYS A 294 -13.99 8.06 11.76
C LYS A 294 -15.15 8.95 11.28
N LEU A 295 -15.13 9.35 10.00
CA LEU A 295 -16.23 10.07 9.34
C LEU A 295 -17.44 9.17 9.02
N GLY A 296 -17.38 7.86 9.33
CA GLY A 296 -18.47 6.92 9.11
C GLY A 296 -18.66 6.49 7.65
N TRP A 297 -17.65 6.66 6.79
CA TRP A 297 -17.73 6.26 5.40
C TRP A 297 -17.84 4.73 5.26
N LYS A 298 -18.64 4.29 4.29
CA LYS A 298 -18.82 2.87 3.93
C LYS A 298 -18.31 2.53 2.53
N SER A 299 -17.96 3.55 1.75
CA SER A 299 -17.38 3.49 0.41
C SER A 299 -16.53 4.74 0.16
N TRP A 300 -15.67 4.70 -0.86
CA TRP A 300 -14.77 5.81 -1.21
C TRP A 300 -15.45 6.93 -1.99
#